data_AF-A0A1J3J5K3-F1
#
_entry.id   AF-A0A1J3J5K3-F1
#
_cell.length_a   1.000
_cell.length_b   1.000
_cell.length_c   1.000
_cell.angle_alpha   90.00
_cell.angle_beta   90.00
_cell.angle_gamma   90.00
#
_symmetry.space_group_name_H-M   'P 1'
#
loop_
_entity.id
_entity.type
_entity.pdbx_description
1 polymer ?
#
loop_
_entity_poly.entity_id
_entity_poly.type
_entity_poly.pdbx_seq_one_letter_code
_entity_poly.pdbx_strand_id
1 'polypeptide(L)'
;DKIGDMEYATRLFNQVSTPNVFLYNSIIRAYSHNSLYRDVIRIYRQLLWKSLELPDRFTFPFMFKSCASLGSCYLGRQIHGHLCKCGPKFHLVIENALIDMYMKF
;
A
#
# COMPACT_ATOMS: atom_id res chain seq x y z
N ASP A 1 -21.73 9.16 -4.33
CA ASP A 1 -21.09 8.66 -5.56
C ASP A 1 -19.64 8.33 -5.21
N LYS A 2 -19.14 7.14 -5.57
CA LYS A 2 -17.87 6.60 -5.08
C LYS A 2 -16.67 7.49 -5.39
N ILE A 3 -16.72 8.24 -6.49
CA ILE A 3 -15.67 9.18 -6.89
C ILE A 3 -15.61 10.37 -5.92
N GLY A 4 -16.76 10.95 -5.59
CA GLY A 4 -16.87 12.07 -4.64
C GLY A 4 -16.41 11.68 -3.23
N ASP A 5 -16.75 10.47 -2.79
CA ASP A 5 -16.33 9.95 -1.48
C ASP A 5 -14.80 9.77 -1.41
N MET A 6 -14.17 9.32 -2.51
CA MET A 6 -12.72 9.17 -2.60
C MET A 6 -11.97 10.50 -2.64
N GLU A 7 -12.52 11.50 -3.35
CA GLU A 7 -11.94 12.84 -3.38
C GLU A 7 -12.00 13.48 -1.99
N TYR A 8 -13.13 13.35 -1.30
CA TYR A 8 -13.31 13.83 0.06
C TYR A 8 -12.33 13.15 1.04
N ALA A 9 -12.20 11.82 1.00
CA ALA A 9 -11.24 11.08 1.83
C ALA A 9 -9.80 11.51 1.56
N THR A 10 -9.44 11.77 0.30
CA THR A 10 -8.12 12.27 -0.09
C THR A 10 -7.85 13.67 0.48
N ARG A 11 -8.84 14.57 0.40
CA ARG A 11 -8.73 15.93 0.96
C ARG A 11 -8.53 15.89 2.46
N LEU A 12 -9.32 15.10 3.18
CA LEU A 12 -9.18 14.92 4.63
C LEU A 12 -7.80 14.35 5.00
N PHE A 13 -7.33 13.32 4.29
CA PHE A 13 -6.01 12.76 4.52
C PHE A 13 -4.89 13.80 4.34
N ASN A 14 -4.98 14.63 3.30
CA ASN A 14 -3.98 15.67 3.03
C ASN A 14 -3.98 16.83 4.05
N GLN A 15 -5.06 17.00 4.83
CA GLN A 15 -5.13 17.99 5.90
C GLN A 15 -4.43 17.53 7.19
N VAL A 16 -4.17 16.23 7.35
CA VAL A 16 -3.48 15.69 8.52
C VAL A 16 -1.98 15.92 8.38
N SER A 17 -1.40 16.74 9.25
CA SER A 17 0.02 17.10 9.22
C SER A 17 0.95 15.90 9.49
N THR A 18 0.56 15.04 10.42
CA THR A 18 1.33 13.84 10.83
C THR A 18 0.40 12.61 10.85
N PRO A 19 0.07 12.02 9.69
CA PRO A 19 -0.78 10.83 9.65
C PRO A 19 -0.06 9.63 10.26
N ASN A 20 -0.77 8.87 11.09
CA ASN A 20 -0.30 7.57 11.58
C ASN A 20 -0.49 6.47 10.51
N VAL A 21 0.10 5.30 10.73
CA VAL A 21 0.05 4.16 9.82
C VAL A 21 -1.39 3.71 9.55
N PHE A 22 -2.29 3.87 10.51
CA PHE A 22 -3.71 3.57 10.34
C PHE A 22 -4.37 4.44 9.26
N LEU A 23 -4.12 5.76 9.26
CA LEU A 23 -4.62 6.66 8.23
C LEU A 23 -4.01 6.36 6.86
N TYR A 24 -2.71 6.07 6.81
CA TYR A 24 -2.05 5.62 5.58
C TYR A 24 -2.66 4.32 5.04
N ASN A 25 -2.89 3.34 5.90
CA ASN A 25 -3.53 2.06 5.52
C ASN A 25 -4.97 2.27 5.05
N SER A 26 -5.69 3.21 5.63
CA SER A 26 -7.06 3.54 5.24
C SER A 26 -7.11 4.11 3.82
N ILE A 27 -6.27 5.10 3.51
CA ILE A 27 -6.24 5.70 2.17
C ILE A 27 -5.63 4.74 1.12
N ILE A 28 -4.64 3.92 1.50
CA ILE A 28 -4.08 2.86 0.64
C ILE A 28 -5.16 1.85 0.25
N ARG A 29 -5.94 1.37 1.23
CA ARG A 29 -7.05 0.44 0.99
C ARG A 29 -8.09 1.06 0.07
N ALA A 30 -8.44 2.32 0.32
CA ALA A 30 -9.41 3.06 -0.47
C ALA A 30 -8.97 3.21 -1.94
N TYR A 31 -7.72 3.61 -2.19
CA TYR A 31 -7.16 3.67 -3.55
C TYR A 31 -7.06 2.30 -4.21
N SER A 32 -6.63 1.27 -3.49
CA SER A 32 -6.53 -0.10 -4.03
C SER A 32 -7.90 -0.67 -4.42
N HIS A 33 -8.96 -0.38 -3.65
CA HIS A 33 -10.33 -0.82 -3.97
C HIS A 33 -10.90 -0.14 -5.22
N ASN A 34 -10.45 1.09 -5.50
CA ASN A 34 -10.84 1.85 -6.69
C ASN A 34 -9.85 1.67 -7.87
N SER A 35 -8.97 0.66 -7.80
CA SER A 35 -7.98 0.36 -8.84
C SER A 35 -6.99 1.49 -9.15
N LEU A 36 -6.83 2.45 -8.23
CA LEU A 36 -5.89 3.56 -8.31
C LEU A 36 -4.50 3.10 -7.83
N TYR A 37 -3.95 2.07 -8.46
CA TYR A 37 -2.75 1.38 -7.98
C TYR A 37 -1.50 2.27 -7.97
N ARG A 38 -1.38 3.23 -8.91
CA ARG A 38 -0.28 4.21 -8.91
C ARG A 38 -0.33 5.11 -7.68
N ASP A 39 -1.53 5.50 -7.26
CA ASP A 39 -1.72 6.30 -6.04
C ASP A 39 -1.43 5.49 -4.78
N VAL A 40 -1.73 4.19 -4.76
CA VAL A 40 -1.29 3.30 -3.68
C VAL A 40 0.23 3.37 -3.51
N ILE A 41 1.00 3.28 -4.61
CA ILE A 41 2.46 3.38 -4.56
C ILE A 41 2.91 4.78 -4.09
N ARG A 42 2.25 5.84 -4.55
CA ARG A 42 2.53 7.21 -4.13
C ARG A 42 2.34 7.39 -2.64
N ILE A 43 1.22 6.93 -2.08
CA ILE A 43 0.94 7.03 -0.65
C ILE A 43 1.91 6.18 0.16
N TYR A 44 2.23 4.97 -0.29
CA TYR A 44 3.23 4.15 0.37
C TYR A 44 4.59 4.85 0.48
N ARG A 45 5.04 5.52 -0.59
CA ARG A 45 6.26 6.34 -0.54
C ARG A 45 6.16 7.50 0.45
N GLN A 46 4.98 8.11 0.56
CA GLN A 46 4.73 9.14 1.58
C GLN A 46 4.84 8.56 3.00
N LEU A 47 4.27 7.37 3.25
CA LEU A 47 4.41 6.67 4.52
C LEU A 47 5.90 6.45 4.86
N LEU A 48 6.71 5.98 3.90
CA LEU A 48 8.14 5.74 4.10
C LEU A 48 8.97 7.01 4.39
N TRP A 49 8.55 8.17 3.87
CA TRP A 49 9.35 9.40 3.94
C TRP A 49 8.86 10.42 4.97
N LYS A 50 7.57 10.40 5.27
CA LYS A 50 6.93 11.43 6.11
C LYS A 50 6.39 10.90 7.43
N SER A 51 6.21 9.60 7.57
CA SER A 51 5.75 9.02 8.84
C SER A 51 6.91 8.60 9.71
N LEU A 52 6.69 8.63 11.03
CA LEU A 52 7.57 8.00 12.01
C LEU A 52 7.26 6.50 12.16
N GLU A 53 6.13 6.03 11.63
CA GLU A 53 5.68 4.65 11.71
C GLU A 53 6.02 3.87 10.43
N LEU A 54 6.32 2.58 10.59
CA LEU A 54 6.66 1.70 9.48
C LEU A 54 5.40 1.05 8.87
N PRO A 55 5.44 0.68 7.57
CA PRO A 55 4.41 -0.16 6.98
C PRO A 55 4.19 -1.44 7.77
N ASP A 56 2.92 -1.81 7.95
CA ASP A 56 2.54 -2.97 8.77
C ASP A 56 1.86 -4.06 7.92
N ARG A 57 1.32 -5.06 8.61
CA ARG A 57 0.62 -6.19 7.99
C ARG A 57 -0.59 -5.80 7.14
N PHE A 58 -1.15 -4.61 7.35
CA PHE A 58 -2.27 -4.09 6.59
C PHE A 58 -1.82 -3.24 5.40
N THR A 59 -0.53 -2.93 5.27
CA THR A 59 0.02 -2.19 4.12
C THR A 59 0.40 -3.14 2.97
N PHE A 60 1.23 -4.14 3.26
CA PHE A 60 1.88 -4.98 2.23
C PHE A 60 0.93 -5.73 1.29
N PRO A 61 -0.22 -6.28 1.74
CA PRO A 61 -1.13 -6.98 0.82
C PRO A 61 -1.63 -6.08 -0.33
N PHE A 62 -1.93 -4.81 -0.05
CA PHE A 62 -2.36 -3.86 -1.06
C PHE A 62 -1.21 -3.42 -1.97
N MET A 63 0.01 -3.40 -1.46
CA MET A 63 1.20 -3.13 -2.26
C MET A 63 1.47 -4.24 -3.27
N PHE A 64 1.44 -5.50 -2.84
CA PHE A 64 1.63 -6.64 -3.74
C PHE A 64 0.51 -6.75 -4.77
N LYS A 65 -0.74 -6.56 -4.36
CA LYS A 65 -1.87 -6.45 -5.28
C LYS A 65 -1.63 -5.36 -6.33
N SER A 66 -1.15 -4.18 -5.91
CA SER A 66 -0.89 -3.06 -6.82
C SER A 66 0.24 -3.37 -7.81
N CYS A 67 1.31 -4.04 -7.37
CA CYS A 67 2.40 -4.46 -8.27
C CYS A 67 1.92 -5.44 -9.34
N ALA A 68 1.14 -6.44 -8.93
CA ALA A 68 0.49 -7.39 -9.83
C ALA A 68 -0.42 -6.69 -10.84
N SER A 69 -1.33 -5.83 -10.37
CA SER A 69 -2.25 -5.11 -11.25
C SER A 69 -1.57 -4.13 -12.20
N LEU A 70 -0.41 -3.58 -11.82
CA LEU A 70 0.40 -2.72 -12.68
C LEU A 70 1.33 -3.50 -13.62
N GLY A 71 1.38 -4.82 -13.52
CA GLY A 71 2.30 -5.64 -14.31
C GLY A 71 3.77 -5.36 -13.99
N SER A 72 4.11 -4.89 -12.78
CA SER A 72 5.47 -4.47 -12.43
C SER A 72 6.17 -5.44 -11.48
N CYS A 73 6.78 -6.48 -12.03
CA CYS A 73 7.61 -7.44 -11.27
C CYS A 73 8.79 -6.74 -10.58
N TYR A 74 9.39 -5.74 -11.24
CA TYR A 74 10.49 -4.95 -10.66
C TYR A 74 10.08 -4.25 -9.36
N LEU A 75 8.91 -3.59 -9.36
CA LEU A 75 8.37 -2.98 -8.15
C LEU A 75 8.02 -4.04 -7.09
N GLY A 76 7.42 -5.16 -7.50
CA GLY A 76 7.15 -6.29 -6.63
C GLY A 76 8.39 -6.77 -5.87
N ARG A 77 9.54 -6.91 -6.55
CA ARG A 77 10.82 -7.30 -5.93
C ARG A 77 11.34 -6.26 -4.94
N GLN A 78 11.22 -4.96 -5.24
CA GLN A 78 11.62 -3.91 -4.30
C GLN A 78 10.82 -3.98 -3.00
N ILE A 79 9.49 -4.14 -3.11
CA ILE A 79 8.61 -4.21 -1.95
C ILE A 79 8.83 -5.50 -1.17
N HIS A 80 9.07 -6.62 -1.85
CA HIS A 80 9.46 -7.88 -1.21
C HIS A 80 10.77 -7.71 -0.42
N GLY A 81 11.79 -7.09 -1.02
CA GLY A 81 13.04 -6.80 -0.32
C GLY A 81 12.85 -5.91 0.91
N HIS A 82 11.95 -4.93 0.85
CA HIS A 82 11.61 -4.10 2.01
C HIS A 82 10.87 -4.91 3.10
N LEU A 83 9.91 -5.76 2.72
CA LEU A 83 9.22 -6.67 3.65
C LEU A 83 10.24 -7.55 4.40
N CYS A 84 11.21 -8.14 3.70
CA CYS A 84 12.24 -8.98 4.32
C CYS A 84 13.14 -8.21 5.30
N LYS A 85 13.46 -6.95 5.00
CA LYS A 85 14.40 -6.14 5.80
C LYS A 85 13.74 -5.50 7.02
N CYS A 86 12.54 -4.94 6.84
CA CYS A 86 11.93 -4.04 7.82
C CYS A 86 10.45 -4.34 8.09
N GLY A 87 9.86 -5.32 7.40
CA GLY A 87 8.45 -5.61 7.51
C GLY A 87 8.10 -6.53 8.68
N PRO A 88 6.80 -6.71 8.94
CA PRO A 88 6.32 -7.63 9.97
C PRO A 88 6.69 -9.07 9.63
N LYS A 89 7.11 -9.84 10.64
CA LYS A 89 7.49 -11.25 10.49
C LYS A 89 6.24 -12.14 10.36
N PHE A 90 6.33 -13.15 9.48
CA PHE A 90 5.43 -14.32 9.37
C PHE A 90 3.93 -13.97 9.48
N HIS A 91 3.37 -13.46 8.39
CA HIS A 91 1.94 -13.16 8.29
C HIS A 91 1.35 -13.84 7.05
N LEU A 92 0.48 -14.82 7.28
CA LEU A 92 -0.16 -15.63 6.24
C LEU A 92 -0.82 -14.77 5.13
N VAL A 93 -1.47 -13.67 5.50
CA VAL A 93 -2.12 -12.76 4.55
C VAL A 93 -1.10 -12.08 3.62
N ILE A 94 0.07 -11.72 4.16
CA ILE A 94 1.14 -11.09 3.38
C ILE A 94 1.79 -12.11 2.47
N GLU A 95 2.06 -13.32 2.98
CA GLU A 95 2.64 -14.42 2.23
C GLU A 95 1.75 -14.85 1.05
N ASN A 96 0.44 -14.99 1.28
CA ASN A 96 -0.51 -15.29 0.22
C ASN A 96 -0.57 -14.18 -0.84
N ALA A 97 -0.56 -12.90 -0.43
CA ALA A 97 -0.53 -11.78 -1.36
C ALA A 97 0.79 -11.70 -2.16
N LEU A 98 1.90 -12.08 -1.54
CA LEU A 98 3.22 -12.14 -2.19
C LEU A 98 3.25 -13.23 -3.26
N ILE A 99 2.72 -14.42 -2.95
CA ILE A 99 2.60 -15.54 -3.90
C ILE A 99 1.69 -15.14 -5.07
N ASP A 100 0.50 -14.59 -4.81
CA ASP A 100 -0.40 -14.09 -5.85
C ASP A 100 0.28 -13.06 -6.77
N MET A 101 1.13 -12.19 -6.20
CA MET A 101 1.88 -11.22 -6.98
C MET A 101 2.89 -11.87 -7.91
N TYR A 102 3.70 -12.81 -7.41
CA TYR A 102 4.70 -13.49 -8.26
C TYR A 102 4.07 -14.41 -9.31
N MET A 103 2.91 -15.02 -9.05
CA MET A 103 2.22 -15.87 -10.02
C MET A 103 1.68 -15.12 -11.26
N LYS A 104 1.61 -13.79 -11.21
CA LYS A 104 1.12 -12.95 -12.33
C LYS A 104 2.23 -12.53 -13.30
N PHE A 105 3.44 -13.05 -13.12
CA PHE A 105 4.62 -12.80 -13.95
C PHE A 105 5.23 -14.11 -14.42
#